data_AF-A0A2G6FGZ7-F1
#
_entry.id   AF-A0A2G6FGZ7-F1
#
_cell.length_a   1.000
_cell.length_b   1.000
_cell.length_c   1.000
_cell.angle_alpha   90.00
_cell.angle_beta   90.00
_cell.angle_gamma   90.00
#
_symmetry.space_group_name_H-M   'P 1'
#
loop_
_entity.id
_entity.type
_entity.pdbx_description
1 polymer ?
#
loop_
_entity_poly.entity_id
_entity_poly.type
_entity_poly.pdbx_seq_one_letter_code
_entity_poly.pdbx_strand_id
1 'polypeptide(L)' 'MWGCSSAAPWIVGAPTTLIANMPALNMDARLICMWGGVIRILVPGQFTVMV' A
#
# COMPACT_ATOMS: atom_id res chain seq x y z
N MET A 1 -25.32 5.25 -4.99
CA MET A 1 -25.19 5.87 -6.33
C MET A 1 -24.28 7.09 -6.16
N TRP A 2 -23.05 7.23 -6.64
CA TRP A 2 -22.08 6.43 -7.41
C TRP A 2 -20.70 7.00 -7.01
N GLY A 3 -19.66 6.17 -6.81
CA GLY A 3 -18.31 6.71 -7.02
C GLY A 3 -17.11 6.15 -6.26
N CYS A 4 -17.22 5.34 -5.20
CA CYS A 4 -16.00 4.87 -4.54
C CYS A 4 -16.15 3.50 -3.88
N SER A 5 -16.52 2.48 -4.66
CA SER A 5 -16.54 1.08 -4.20
C SER A 5 -15.17 0.38 -4.24
N SER A 6 -14.09 1.13 -4.47
CA SER A 6 -12.72 0.62 -4.47
C SER A 6 -12.04 1.21 -3.26
N ALA A 7 -11.31 0.38 -2.50
CA ALA A 7 -10.42 0.85 -1.45
C ALA A 7 -9.62 2.05 -2.00
N ALA A 8 -9.53 3.13 -1.23
CA ALA A 8 -8.73 4.26 -1.66
C ALA A 8 -7.31 3.74 -1.97
N PRO A 9 -6.66 4.22 -3.04
CA PRO A 9 -5.31 3.77 -3.38
C PRO A 9 -4.42 3.91 -2.15
N TRP A 10 -3.49 2.97 -1.99
CA TRP A 10 -2.53 3.01 -0.90
C TRP A 10 -1.91 4.40 -0.83
N ILE A 11 -2.01 5.03 0.33
CA ILE A 11 -1.24 6.24 0.61
C ILE A 11 0.21 5.81 0.55
N VAL A 12 0.93 6.30 -0.45
CA VAL A 12 2.34 5.96 -0.64
C VAL A 12 3.17 6.68 0.41
N GLY A 13 3.93 5.92 1.18
CA GLY A 13 4.87 6.51 2.13
C GLY A 13 6.24 6.83 1.54
N ALA A 14 6.52 6.43 0.28
CA ALA A 14 7.76 6.75 -0.44
C ALA A 14 7.47 7.25 -1.87
N PRO A 15 7.07 8.53 -2.04
CA PRO A 15 6.71 9.07 -3.36
C PRO A 15 7.90 9.22 -4.33
N THR A 16 9.14 9.21 -3.83
CA THR A 16 10.36 9.40 -4.63
C THR A 16 11.00 8.09 -5.09
N THR A 17 10.68 6.97 -4.46
CA THR A 17 11.18 5.65 -4.86
C THR A 17 10.18 5.03 -5.82
N LEU A 18 10.53 4.93 -7.09
CA LEU A 18 9.64 4.37 -8.12
C LEU A 18 9.97 2.89 -8.38
N ILE A 19 8.97 2.03 -8.34
CA ILE A 19 9.02 0.65 -8.82
C ILE A 19 8.11 0.56 -10.04
N ALA A 20 8.66 0.21 -11.19
CA ALA A 20 7.90 0.15 -12.46
C ALA A 20 7.10 1.44 -12.75
N ASN A 21 7.73 2.62 -12.57
CA ASN A 21 7.12 3.95 -12.74
C ASN A 21 5.98 4.31 -11.77
N MET A 22 5.74 3.51 -10.73
CA MET A 22 4.77 3.82 -9.67
C MET A 22 5.48 4.07 -8.33
N PRO A 23 4.99 4.99 -7.50
CA PRO A 23 5.55 5.24 -6.18
C PRO A 23 5.47 3.99 -5.29
N ALA A 24 6.59 3.66 -4.66
CA ALA A 24 6.73 2.46 -3.86
C ALA A 24 5.90 2.55 -2.57
N LEU A 25 5.33 1.42 -2.17
CA LEU A 25 4.84 1.22 -0.82
C LEU A 25 6.03 0.94 0.11
N ASN A 26 6.06 1.61 1.25
CA ASN A 26 6.98 1.34 2.36
C ASN A 26 6.17 1.05 3.64
N MET A 27 6.84 0.91 4.80
CA MET A 27 6.17 0.63 6.09
C MET A 27 5.10 1.66 6.48
N ASP A 28 5.23 2.89 5.99
CA ASP A 28 4.30 3.98 6.27
C ASP A 28 3.07 3.97 5.37
N ALA A 29 3.04 3.10 4.36
CA ALA A 29 1.92 3.01 3.44
C ALA A 29 0.68 2.41 4.11
N ARG A 30 -0.48 3.01 3.83
CA ARG A 30 -1.78 2.65 4.42
C ARG A 30 -2.87 2.61 3.37
N LEU A 31 -3.72 1.58 3.42
CA LEU A 31 -4.92 1.49 2.59
C LEU A 31 -6.14 1.73 3.45
N ILE A 32 -7.03 2.61 2.97
CA ILE A 32 -8.26 2.99 3.64
C ILE A 32 -9.42 2.23 2.98
N CYS A 33 -10.01 1.31 3.75
CA CYS A 33 -11.21 0.59 3.35
C CYS A 33 -12.42 1.52 3.47
N MET A 34 -13.39 1.36 2.58
CA MET A 34 -14.61 2.19 2.55
C MET A 34 -15.41 2.16 3.85
N TRP A 35 -15.32 1.05 4.60
CA TRP A 35 -16.00 0.87 5.89
C TRP A 35 -15.15 1.34 7.08
N GLY A 36 -14.13 2.18 6.84
CA GLY A 36 -13.30 2.78 7.89
C GLY A 36 -12.17 1.88 8.42
N GLY A 37 -11.95 0.72 7.80
CA GLY A 37 -10.78 -0.12 8.09
C GLY A 37 -9.48 0.49 7.55
N VAL A 38 -8.37 0.24 8.23
CA VAL A 38 -7.03 0.65 7.77
C VAL A 38 -6.13 -0.57 7.70
N ILE A 39 -5.64 -0.89 6.51
CA ILE A 39 -4.63 -1.92 6.29
C ILE A 39 -3.26 -1.25 6.28
N ARG A 40 -2.32 -1.79 7.06
CA ARG A 40 -0.95 -1.28 7.19
C ARG A 40 0.07 -2.39 6.98
N ILE A 41 1.24 -2.04 6.47
CA ILE A 41 2.37 -2.95 6.36
C ILE A 41 3.08 -2.98 7.72
N LEU A 42 3.21 -4.18 8.31
CA LEU A 42 3.89 -4.39 9.60
C LEU A 42 5.35 -4.82 9.42
N VAL A 43 5.60 -5.70 8.46
CA VAL A 43 6.94 -6.22 8.15
C VAL A 43 7.19 -6.09 6.65
N PRO A 44 7.76 -4.97 6.18
CA PRO A 44 8.17 -4.82 4.80
C PRO A 44 9.48 -5.58 4.56
N GLY A 45 9.48 -6.53 3.63
CA GLY A 45 10.69 -7.26 3.24
C GLY A 45 10.36 -8.45 2.36
N GLN A 46 11.22 -8.71 1.36
CA GLN A 46 11.18 -9.96 0.62
C GLN A 46 11.79 -11.04 1.51
N PHE A 47 11.02 -12.07 1.84
CA PHE A 47 11.59 -13.27 2.46
C PHE A 47 12.35 -14.06 1.40
N THR A 48 13.58 -14.45 1.71
CA THR A 48 14.34 -15.39 0.90
C THR A 48 13.86 -16.80 1.22
N VAL A 49 13.46 -17.56 0.20
CA VAL A 49 13.19 -18.99 0.37
C VAL A 49 14.54 -19.70 0.48
N MET A 50 14.77 -20.39 1.60
CA MET A 50 15.88 -21.33 1.72
C MET A 50 15.48 -22.59 0.94
N VAL A 51 16.24 -22.91 -0.12
CA VAL A 51 16.13 -24.18 -0.86
C VAL A 51 17.13 -25.17 -0.27
#